data_AF-A0A4Q7VBX5-F1
#
_entry.id   AF-A0A4Q7VBX5-F1
#
_cell.length_a   1.000
_cell.length_b   1.000
_cell.length_c   1.000
_cell.angle_alpha   90.00
_cell.angle_beta   90.00
_cell.angle_gamma   90.00
#
_symmetry.space_group_name_H-M   'P 1'
#
loop_
_entity.id
_entity.type
_entity.pdbx_description
1 polymer ?
#
loop_
_entity_poly.entity_id
_entity_poly.type
_entity_poly.pdbx_seq_one_letter_code
_entity_poly.pdbx_strand_id
1 'polypeptide(L)'
;MSPLHTRVRFIMVSPTHPGNVGSAARAIKNMGFGDLVLVNPKDSGILAHEEALALASGAADILETAQIAPDLDTALTGITLAFALTARTRDMGPPSLDIRQTAQLSRTHLNNHTDTRIAIVLGTERTGLDNDDISRCHRICHIPANPSYSSLNVSQALLLAAWELNYAMQAPPTARHISTTAPAAASQSLSTVTQELTDRPDRLLSTPAQGYTDIADRDYAPAEKVEAFINHWESALIGIDFLNPNHPKKLMPRMRYMFTRIHMTQEEVDMMRGVCTNILKTVYRP
;
A
#
# COMPACT_ATOMS: atom_id res chain seq x y z
N MET A 1 -21.30 -16.77 -0.05
CA MET A 1 -20.14 -15.85 -0.14
C MET A 1 -18.94 -16.62 -0.64
N SER A 2 -18.07 -16.01 -1.45
CA SER A 2 -16.81 -16.66 -1.84
C SER A 2 -15.87 -16.77 -0.62
N PRO A 3 -14.97 -17.78 -0.55
CA PRO A 3 -14.03 -17.94 0.56
C PRO A 3 -13.08 -16.76 0.78
N LEU A 4 -12.92 -15.87 -0.21
CA LEU A 4 -12.11 -14.66 -0.08
C LEU A 4 -12.84 -13.56 0.69
N HIS A 5 -14.13 -13.37 0.43
CA HIS A 5 -14.93 -12.29 1.04
C HIS A 5 -15.08 -12.44 2.55
N THR A 6 -15.10 -13.66 3.08
CA THR A 6 -15.19 -13.92 4.52
C THR A 6 -13.91 -13.60 5.30
N ARG A 7 -12.81 -13.28 4.59
CA ARG A 7 -11.50 -12.96 5.17
C ARG A 7 -11.16 -11.47 5.06
N VAL A 8 -12.17 -10.64 4.83
CA VAL A 8 -12.05 -9.19 4.65
C VAL A 8 -12.91 -8.49 5.68
N ARG A 9 -12.26 -7.77 6.59
CA ARG A 9 -12.90 -6.98 7.65
C ARG A 9 -12.94 -5.50 7.29
N PHE A 10 -14.06 -4.85 7.57
CA PHE A 10 -14.20 -3.40 7.50
C PHE A 10 -14.30 -2.82 8.90
N ILE A 11 -13.46 -1.83 9.22
CA ILE A 11 -13.35 -1.26 10.56
C ILE A 11 -13.66 0.23 10.50
N MET A 12 -14.73 0.65 11.17
CA MET A 12 -15.09 2.07 11.33
C MET A 12 -14.62 2.57 12.70
N VAL A 13 -13.70 3.53 12.71
CA VAL A 13 -13.16 4.13 13.93
C VAL A 13 -13.98 5.35 14.34
N SER A 14 -14.47 5.31 15.58
CA SER A 14 -15.24 6.34 16.27
C SER A 14 -16.51 6.85 15.56
N PRO A 15 -17.30 6.02 14.85
CA PRO A 15 -18.44 6.51 14.05
C PRO A 15 -19.43 7.33 14.90
N THR A 16 -19.87 8.46 14.36
CA THR A 16 -20.73 9.43 15.08
C THR A 16 -22.17 9.47 14.60
N HIS A 17 -22.44 9.03 13.37
CA HIS A 17 -23.76 9.09 12.74
C HIS A 17 -24.28 7.68 12.45
N PRO A 18 -25.40 7.26 13.08
CA PRO A 18 -25.95 5.92 12.89
C PRO A 18 -26.30 5.63 11.42
N GLY A 19 -26.83 6.62 10.69
CA GLY A 19 -27.11 6.48 9.27
C GLY A 19 -25.89 6.09 8.41
N ASN A 20 -24.69 6.56 8.76
CA ASN A 20 -23.47 6.17 8.04
C ASN A 20 -23.06 4.73 8.34
N VAL A 21 -23.32 4.23 9.55
CA VAL A 21 -23.12 2.81 9.91
C VAL A 21 -24.08 1.92 9.12
N GLY A 22 -25.36 2.29 9.05
CA GLY A 22 -26.35 1.59 8.21
C GLY A 22 -25.96 1.58 6.73
N SER A 23 -25.60 2.73 6.19
CA SER A 23 -25.17 2.86 4.79
C SER A 23 -23.88 2.07 4.50
N ALA A 24 -22.94 2.02 5.46
CA ALA A 24 -21.73 1.20 5.39
C ALA A 24 -22.05 -0.30 5.34
N ALA A 25 -22.93 -0.77 6.22
CA ALA A 25 -23.40 -2.16 6.23
C ALA A 25 -24.01 -2.55 4.87
N ARG A 26 -24.86 -1.69 4.31
CA ARG A 26 -25.43 -1.86 2.97
C ARG A 26 -24.35 -1.91 1.89
N ALA A 27 -23.38 -0.99 1.93
CA ALA A 27 -22.32 -0.89 0.94
C ALA A 27 -21.47 -2.17 0.88
N ILE A 28 -21.05 -2.71 2.03
CA ILE A 28 -20.23 -3.93 2.06
C ILE A 28 -21.04 -5.17 1.67
N LYS A 29 -22.32 -5.24 2.05
CA LYS A 29 -23.21 -6.35 1.68
C LYS A 29 -23.45 -6.41 0.18
N ASN A 30 -23.68 -5.26 -0.46
CA ASN A 30 -23.83 -5.17 -1.92
C ASN A 30 -22.64 -5.75 -2.67
N MET A 31 -21.44 -5.71 -2.08
CA MET A 31 -20.20 -6.21 -2.68
C MET A 31 -19.83 -7.62 -2.21
N GLY A 32 -20.70 -8.28 -1.44
CA GLY A 32 -20.53 -9.67 -1.01
C GLY A 32 -19.73 -9.87 0.29
N PHE A 33 -19.47 -8.80 1.05
CA PHE A 33 -18.78 -8.86 2.34
C PHE A 33 -19.77 -8.76 3.51
N GLY A 34 -19.30 -9.12 4.72
CA GLY A 34 -20.15 -9.06 5.91
C GLY A 34 -19.43 -8.92 7.26
N ASP A 35 -18.10 -8.84 7.31
CA ASP A 35 -17.37 -8.59 8.56
C ASP A 35 -17.22 -7.07 8.76
N LEU A 36 -18.08 -6.49 9.61
CA LEU A 36 -18.07 -5.10 10.02
C LEU A 36 -17.74 -4.98 11.51
N VAL A 37 -16.77 -4.13 11.86
CA VAL A 37 -16.39 -3.83 13.24
C VAL A 37 -16.42 -2.32 13.46
N LEU A 38 -17.03 -1.89 14.57
CA LEU A 38 -16.99 -0.50 15.02
C LEU A 38 -16.02 -0.38 16.19
N VAL A 39 -15.12 0.59 16.15
CA VAL A 39 -14.20 0.90 17.25
C VAL A 39 -14.69 2.16 17.94
N ASN A 40 -14.92 2.09 19.26
CA ASN A 40 -15.30 3.23 20.09
C ASN A 40 -16.41 4.13 19.47
N PRO A 41 -17.56 3.59 19.03
CA PRO A 41 -18.64 4.39 18.47
C PRO A 41 -19.13 5.43 19.48
N LYS A 42 -19.57 6.60 19.01
CA LYS A 42 -20.05 7.68 19.89
C LYS A 42 -21.23 7.25 20.77
N ASP A 43 -22.04 6.33 20.26
CA ASP A 43 -23.17 5.73 20.95
C ASP A 43 -22.98 4.21 20.96
N SER A 44 -23.05 3.58 22.13
CA SER A 44 -22.99 2.12 22.27
C SER A 44 -24.19 1.42 21.64
N GLY A 45 -25.33 2.11 21.49
CA GLY A 45 -26.54 1.61 20.84
C GLY A 45 -26.58 1.83 19.32
N ILE A 46 -25.51 2.35 18.71
CA ILE A 46 -25.51 2.81 17.31
C ILE A 46 -25.95 1.74 16.29
N LEU A 47 -25.69 0.45 16.57
CA LEU A 47 -26.07 -0.67 15.71
C LEU A 47 -27.59 -0.95 15.69
N ALA A 48 -28.27 -0.66 16.79
CA ALA A 48 -29.72 -0.87 16.94
C ALA A 48 -30.53 0.42 16.67
N HIS A 49 -29.86 1.52 16.32
CA HIS A 49 -30.50 2.80 16.10
C HIS A 49 -31.41 2.76 14.87
N GLU A 50 -32.61 3.35 14.96
CA GLU A 50 -33.63 3.32 13.89
C GLU A 50 -33.08 3.81 12.54
N GLU A 51 -32.32 4.91 12.54
CA GLU A 51 -31.66 5.43 11.34
C GLU A 51 -30.64 4.46 10.73
N ALA A 52 -29.86 3.73 11.54
CA ALA A 52 -28.91 2.73 11.04
C ALA A 52 -29.67 1.57 10.38
N LEU A 53 -30.73 1.08 11.02
CA LEU A 53 -31.59 0.02 10.49
C LEU A 53 -32.27 0.46 9.18
N ALA A 54 -32.80 1.68 9.14
CA ALA A 54 -33.44 2.25 7.96
C ALA A 54 -32.48 2.35 6.76
N LEU A 55 -31.27 2.88 6.98
CA LEU A 55 -30.28 3.05 5.90
C LEU A 55 -29.55 1.76 5.51
N ALA A 56 -29.52 0.75 6.39
CA ALA A 56 -29.02 -0.57 6.05
C ALA A 56 -29.86 -1.24 4.95
N SER A 57 -31.15 -0.94 4.85
CA SER A 57 -32.04 -1.28 3.71
C SER A 57 -31.78 -2.70 3.16
N GLY A 58 -32.10 -3.72 3.96
CA GLY A 58 -31.87 -5.13 3.63
C GLY A 58 -30.51 -5.70 4.04
N ALA A 59 -29.65 -4.89 4.69
CA ALA A 59 -28.38 -5.30 5.29
C ALA A 59 -28.41 -5.31 6.83
N ALA A 60 -29.58 -5.49 7.44
CA ALA A 60 -29.73 -5.53 8.90
C ALA A 60 -28.95 -6.70 9.54
N ASP A 61 -28.83 -7.83 8.84
CA ASP A 61 -27.99 -8.97 9.22
C ASP A 61 -26.51 -8.61 9.40
N ILE A 62 -26.00 -7.62 8.66
CA ILE A 62 -24.63 -7.11 8.86
C ILE A 62 -24.55 -6.31 10.16
N LEU A 63 -25.57 -5.52 10.50
CA LEU A 63 -25.61 -4.79 11.77
C LEU A 63 -25.78 -5.72 12.97
N GLU A 64 -26.57 -6.79 12.82
CA GLU A 64 -26.79 -7.82 13.84
C GLU A 64 -25.52 -8.62 14.16
N THR A 65 -24.67 -8.86 13.16
CA THR A 65 -23.40 -9.59 13.31
C THR A 65 -22.20 -8.68 13.54
N ALA A 66 -22.35 -7.37 13.35
CA ALA A 66 -21.28 -6.40 13.57
C ALA A 66 -20.82 -6.39 15.03
N GLN A 67 -19.52 -6.22 15.23
CA GLN A 67 -18.92 -6.22 16.56
C GLN A 67 -18.53 -4.79 16.95
N ILE A 68 -18.66 -4.48 18.24
CA ILE A 68 -18.10 -3.25 18.82
C ILE A 68 -16.83 -3.62 19.58
N ALA A 69 -15.69 -3.10 19.14
CA ALA A 69 -14.39 -3.26 19.79
C ALA A 69 -14.04 -2.01 20.63
N PRO A 70 -13.37 -2.18 21.78
CA PRO A 70 -12.98 -1.07 22.64
C PRO A 70 -11.88 -0.20 22.03
N ASP A 71 -11.00 -0.80 21.22
CA ASP A 71 -9.87 -0.13 20.57
C ASP A 71 -9.53 -0.78 19.21
N LEU A 72 -8.65 -0.12 18.45
CA LEU A 72 -8.27 -0.56 17.12
C LEU A 72 -7.40 -1.84 17.16
N ASP A 73 -6.60 -2.07 18.21
CA ASP A 73 -5.78 -3.29 18.31
C ASP A 73 -6.67 -4.53 18.46
N THR A 74 -7.72 -4.43 19.25
CA THR A 74 -8.72 -5.48 19.41
C THR A 74 -9.42 -5.75 18.08
N ALA A 75 -9.83 -4.70 17.36
CA ALA A 75 -10.47 -4.85 16.04
C ALA A 75 -9.54 -5.48 14.98
N LEU A 76 -8.23 -5.23 15.08
CA LEU A 76 -7.18 -5.78 14.20
C LEU A 76 -6.71 -7.19 14.59
N THR A 77 -7.22 -7.77 15.67
CA THR A 77 -6.80 -9.11 16.11
C THR A 77 -7.06 -10.16 15.01
N GLY A 78 -6.00 -10.88 14.63
CA GLY A 78 -6.03 -11.89 13.58
C GLY A 78 -5.99 -11.34 12.14
N ILE A 79 -5.87 -10.02 11.97
CA ILE A 79 -5.66 -9.40 10.66
C ILE A 79 -4.16 -9.46 10.32
N THR A 80 -3.87 -9.96 9.12
CA THR A 80 -2.49 -10.15 8.63
C THR A 80 -2.03 -9.05 7.68
N LEU A 81 -2.95 -8.19 7.21
CA LEU A 81 -2.64 -7.02 6.40
C LEU A 81 -3.76 -5.98 6.55
N ALA A 82 -3.41 -4.79 7.05
CA ALA A 82 -4.37 -3.73 7.34
C ALA A 82 -4.07 -2.47 6.54
N PHE A 83 -5.12 -1.86 5.98
CA PHE A 83 -5.04 -0.65 5.17
C PHE A 83 -5.80 0.49 5.84
N ALA A 84 -5.11 1.61 6.08
CA ALA A 84 -5.75 2.84 6.51
C ALA A 84 -6.29 3.61 5.29
N LEU A 85 -7.60 3.66 5.14
CA LEU A 85 -8.30 4.41 4.10
C LEU A 85 -8.39 5.90 4.50
N THR A 86 -7.71 6.77 3.75
CA THR A 86 -7.67 8.21 4.04
C THR A 86 -7.54 9.05 2.77
N ALA A 87 -8.19 10.21 2.77
CA ALA A 87 -8.05 11.21 1.71
C ALA A 87 -6.79 12.11 1.89
N ARG A 88 -6.16 12.07 3.07
CA ARG A 88 -5.03 12.95 3.38
C ARG A 88 -3.72 12.32 2.92
N THR A 89 -3.02 13.01 2.02
CA THR A 89 -1.62 12.74 1.73
C THR A 89 -0.80 13.02 3.00
N ARG A 90 0.09 12.09 3.36
CA ARG A 90 0.95 12.24 4.54
C ARG A 90 2.40 12.02 4.17
N ASP A 91 3.26 12.91 4.66
CA ASP A 91 4.72 12.82 4.47
C ASP A 91 5.34 11.69 5.32
N MET A 92 4.64 11.28 6.39
CA MET A 92 5.07 10.27 7.35
C MET A 92 3.94 9.27 7.57
N GLY A 93 4.23 7.97 7.44
CA GLY A 93 3.27 6.88 7.62
C GLY A 93 3.68 5.63 6.84
N PRO A 94 2.88 4.55 6.92
CA PRO A 94 3.05 3.37 6.08
C PRO A 94 3.00 3.75 4.59
N PRO A 95 3.61 2.97 3.68
CA PRO A 95 3.61 3.32 2.28
C PRO A 95 2.19 3.30 1.71
N SER A 96 1.94 4.26 0.82
CA SER A 96 0.64 4.51 0.23
C SER A 96 0.44 3.74 -1.06
N LEU A 97 -0.77 3.21 -1.23
CA LEU A 97 -1.28 2.60 -2.45
C LEU A 97 -2.57 3.31 -2.83
N ASP A 98 -2.87 3.40 -4.12
CA ASP A 98 -4.22 3.73 -4.55
C ASP A 98 -5.17 2.55 -4.27
N ILE A 99 -6.48 2.77 -4.41
CA ILE A 99 -7.47 1.75 -4.09
C ILE A 99 -7.36 0.51 -5.00
N ARG A 100 -6.92 0.66 -6.24
CA ARG A 100 -6.76 -0.46 -7.18
C ARG A 100 -5.53 -1.31 -6.85
N GLN A 101 -4.41 -0.66 -6.53
CA GLN A 101 -3.21 -1.30 -6.02
C GLN A 101 -3.49 -2.02 -4.69
N THR A 102 -4.26 -1.39 -3.81
CA THR A 102 -4.72 -1.98 -2.55
C THR A 102 -5.54 -3.25 -2.80
N ALA A 103 -6.47 -3.21 -3.76
CA ALA A 103 -7.28 -4.37 -4.10
C ALA A 103 -6.45 -5.52 -4.69
N GLN A 104 -5.49 -5.24 -5.57
CA GLN A 104 -4.62 -6.24 -6.15
C GLN A 104 -3.67 -6.87 -5.11
N LEU A 105 -3.11 -6.06 -4.21
CA LEU A 105 -2.30 -6.56 -3.10
C LEU A 105 -3.15 -7.42 -2.15
N SER A 106 -4.37 -6.99 -1.82
CA SER A 106 -5.30 -7.74 -0.97
C SER A 106 -5.63 -9.11 -1.56
N ARG A 107 -5.94 -9.16 -2.86
CA ARG A 107 -6.18 -10.41 -3.58
C ARG A 107 -4.97 -11.33 -3.54
N THR A 108 -3.78 -10.80 -3.82
CA THR A 108 -2.53 -11.58 -3.80
C THR A 108 -2.29 -12.13 -2.41
N HIS A 109 -2.38 -11.29 -1.39
CA HIS A 109 -2.20 -11.67 0.01
C HIS A 109 -3.18 -12.77 0.45
N LEU A 110 -4.46 -12.62 0.15
CA LEU A 110 -5.50 -13.60 0.48
C LEU A 110 -5.34 -14.95 -0.23
N ASN A 111 -4.70 -14.96 -1.40
CA ASN A 111 -4.41 -16.19 -2.15
C ASN A 111 -3.13 -16.90 -1.70
N ASN A 112 -2.26 -16.23 -0.92
CA ASN A 112 -1.00 -16.82 -0.47
C ASN A 112 -1.20 -17.92 0.59
N HIS A 113 -2.17 -17.75 1.50
CA HIS A 113 -2.49 -18.75 2.52
C HIS A 113 -3.97 -18.69 2.90
N THR A 114 -4.54 -19.76 3.43
CA THR A 114 -5.95 -19.77 3.90
C THR A 114 -6.15 -18.89 5.13
N ASP A 115 -5.11 -18.74 5.94
CA ASP A 115 -5.17 -18.03 7.24
C ASP A 115 -4.96 -16.52 7.11
N THR A 116 -4.54 -16.03 5.95
CA THR A 116 -4.42 -14.59 5.73
C THR A 116 -5.79 -13.93 5.76
N ARG A 117 -5.86 -12.81 6.47
CA ARG A 117 -7.03 -11.92 6.57
C ARG A 117 -6.59 -10.48 6.36
N ILE A 118 -7.46 -9.68 5.74
CA ILE A 118 -7.20 -8.26 5.53
C ILE A 118 -8.21 -7.38 6.25
N ALA A 119 -7.83 -6.14 6.54
CA ALA A 119 -8.75 -5.11 7.04
C ALA A 119 -8.65 -3.80 6.27
N ILE A 120 -9.80 -3.18 6.00
CA ILE A 120 -9.92 -1.79 5.58
C ILE A 120 -10.37 -0.97 6.79
N VAL A 121 -9.52 -0.05 7.25
CA VAL A 121 -9.76 0.80 8.41
C VAL A 121 -10.08 2.21 7.93
N LEU A 122 -11.15 2.82 8.42
CA LEU A 122 -11.50 4.20 8.11
C LEU A 122 -12.03 4.92 9.35
N GLY A 123 -11.75 6.21 9.42
CA GLY A 123 -12.20 7.09 10.50
C GLY A 123 -13.45 7.87 10.12
N THR A 124 -13.90 8.71 11.05
CA THR A 124 -15.14 9.49 10.91
C THR A 124 -15.08 10.55 9.82
N GLU A 125 -16.25 11.04 9.40
CA GLU A 125 -16.42 12.07 8.38
C GLU A 125 -15.75 13.40 8.77
N ARG A 126 -15.60 13.68 10.08
CA ARG A 126 -15.10 14.97 10.57
C ARG A 126 -13.59 14.96 10.79
N THR A 127 -13.06 13.91 11.39
CA THR A 127 -11.65 13.87 11.81
C THR A 127 -10.79 12.95 10.93
N GLY A 128 -11.42 11.98 10.25
CA GLY A 128 -10.71 10.85 9.66
C GLY A 128 -10.00 10.01 10.72
N LEU A 129 -9.00 9.24 10.29
CA LEU A 129 -8.09 8.51 11.17
C LEU A 129 -7.02 9.45 11.72
N ASP A 130 -6.68 9.29 13.00
CA ASP A 130 -5.57 10.01 13.59
C ASP A 130 -4.21 9.41 13.16
N ASN A 131 -3.12 9.83 13.79
CA ASN A 131 -1.79 9.29 13.45
C ASN A 131 -1.55 7.93 14.08
N ASP A 132 -2.10 7.68 15.25
CA ASP A 132 -1.91 6.44 16.01
C ASP A 132 -2.68 5.31 15.32
N ASP A 133 -3.90 5.57 14.87
CA ASP A 133 -4.70 4.68 14.01
C ASP A 133 -3.95 4.26 12.75
N ILE A 134 -3.36 5.25 12.06
CA ILE A 134 -2.63 5.01 10.81
C ILE A 134 -1.34 4.23 11.04
N SER A 135 -0.67 4.45 12.18
CA SER A 135 0.54 3.73 12.55
C SER A 135 0.30 2.24 12.84
N ARG A 136 -0.94 1.87 13.21
CA ARG A 136 -1.37 0.47 13.43
C ARG A 136 -1.68 -0.28 12.12
N CYS A 137 -1.75 0.43 11.00
CA CYS A 137 -1.97 -0.15 9.68
C CYS A 137 -0.65 -0.43 8.95
N HIS A 138 -0.64 -1.42 8.07
CA HIS A 138 0.54 -1.82 7.30
C HIS A 138 0.75 -0.96 6.04
N ARG A 139 -0.33 -0.36 5.55
CA ARG A 139 -0.39 0.43 4.32
C ARG A 139 -1.41 1.56 4.45
N ILE A 140 -1.18 2.64 3.73
CA ILE A 140 -2.19 3.65 3.47
C ILE A 140 -2.90 3.30 2.16
N CYS A 141 -4.21 3.42 2.14
CA CYS A 141 -5.04 3.33 0.94
C CYS A 141 -5.65 4.70 0.67
N HIS A 142 -5.50 5.21 -0.56
CA HIS A 142 -6.18 6.44 -1.00
C HIS A 142 -7.11 6.14 -2.16
N ILE A 143 -8.24 6.86 -2.19
CA ILE A 143 -9.14 6.88 -3.34
C ILE A 143 -8.78 8.11 -4.17
N PRO A 144 -8.35 7.98 -5.43
CA PRO A 144 -8.17 9.11 -6.32
C PRO A 144 -9.49 9.88 -6.45
N ALA A 145 -9.52 11.10 -5.92
CA ALA A 145 -10.67 11.99 -5.93
C ALA A 145 -10.27 13.36 -6.50
N ASN A 146 -11.22 14.28 -6.61
CA ASN A 146 -10.92 15.65 -7.01
C ASN A 146 -9.92 16.28 -6.02
N PRO A 147 -8.73 16.75 -6.47
CA PRO A 147 -7.75 17.38 -5.59
C PRO A 147 -8.28 18.60 -4.83
N SER A 148 -9.26 19.30 -5.42
CA SER A 148 -9.91 20.46 -4.80
C SER A 148 -11.03 20.09 -3.82
N TYR A 149 -11.51 18.84 -3.84
CA TYR A 149 -12.58 18.35 -2.97
C TYR A 149 -12.51 16.82 -2.84
N SER A 150 -11.59 16.33 -2.01
CA SER A 150 -11.29 14.90 -1.85
C SER A 150 -12.03 14.23 -0.69
N SER A 151 -12.88 14.98 0.03
CA SER A 151 -13.59 14.49 1.20
C SER A 151 -14.85 13.70 0.81
N LEU A 152 -14.69 12.39 0.67
CA LEU A 152 -15.82 11.47 0.45
C LEU A 152 -16.61 11.24 1.74
N ASN A 153 -17.92 11.01 1.61
CA ASN A 153 -18.70 10.46 2.71
C ASN A 153 -18.14 9.06 3.07
N VAL A 154 -18.13 8.72 4.37
CA VAL A 154 -17.60 7.46 4.91
C VAL A 154 -18.20 6.23 4.23
N SER A 155 -19.52 6.19 4.03
CA SER A 155 -20.19 5.07 3.35
C SER A 155 -19.85 5.00 1.85
N GLN A 156 -19.61 6.14 1.20
CA GLN A 156 -19.15 6.19 -0.20
C GLN A 156 -17.71 5.68 -0.34
N ALA A 157 -16.83 6.08 0.57
CA ALA A 157 -15.45 5.59 0.61
C ALA A 157 -15.41 4.07 0.84
N LEU A 158 -16.23 3.56 1.76
CA LEU A 158 -16.40 2.11 1.97
C LEU A 158 -16.96 1.40 0.74
N LEU A 159 -17.96 1.98 0.06
CA LEU A 159 -18.53 1.40 -1.15
C LEU A 159 -17.47 1.26 -2.25
N LEU A 160 -16.67 2.30 -2.49
CA LEU A 160 -15.59 2.26 -3.49
C LEU A 160 -14.52 1.22 -3.11
N ALA A 161 -14.16 1.15 -1.83
CA ALA A 161 -13.18 0.17 -1.37
C ALA A 161 -13.69 -1.27 -1.50
N ALA A 162 -14.92 -1.53 -1.06
CA ALA A 162 -15.56 -2.83 -1.20
C ALA A 162 -15.74 -3.21 -2.68
N TRP A 163 -16.13 -2.26 -3.53
CA TRP A 163 -16.30 -2.51 -4.96
C TRP A 163 -14.98 -2.90 -5.64
N GLU A 164 -13.90 -2.14 -5.43
CA GLU A 164 -12.58 -2.48 -6.01
C GLU A 164 -12.06 -3.83 -5.48
N LEU A 165 -12.21 -4.12 -4.18
CA LEU A 165 -11.86 -5.42 -3.60
C LEU A 165 -12.63 -6.57 -4.27
N ASN A 166 -13.94 -6.42 -4.38
CA ASN A 166 -14.79 -7.43 -5.02
C ASN A 166 -14.46 -7.59 -6.51
N TYR A 167 -14.17 -6.50 -7.20
CA TYR A 167 -13.77 -6.50 -8.60
C TYR A 167 -12.46 -7.28 -8.81
N ALA A 168 -11.44 -7.01 -7.99
CA ALA A 168 -10.17 -7.72 -8.03
C ALA A 168 -10.34 -9.21 -7.70
N MET A 169 -11.17 -9.58 -6.71
CA MET A 169 -11.40 -10.98 -6.32
C MET A 169 -12.15 -11.79 -7.38
N GLN A 170 -12.97 -11.15 -8.21
CA GLN A 170 -13.70 -11.80 -9.31
C GLN A 170 -12.90 -11.88 -10.61
N ALA A 171 -11.87 -11.04 -10.78
CA ALA A 171 -11.04 -11.09 -11.97
C ALA A 171 -10.42 -12.49 -12.14
N PRO A 172 -10.35 -13.04 -13.36
CA PRO A 172 -9.67 -14.31 -13.60
C PRO A 172 -8.22 -14.23 -13.09
N PRO A 173 -7.59 -15.37 -12.71
CA PRO A 173 -6.16 -15.38 -12.44
C PRO A 173 -5.47 -14.79 -13.65
N THR A 174 -4.80 -13.65 -13.49
CA THR A 174 -3.95 -13.13 -14.55
C THR A 174 -2.93 -14.21 -14.82
N ALA A 175 -2.98 -14.81 -16.03
CA ALA A 175 -2.01 -15.82 -16.42
C ALA A 175 -0.63 -15.23 -16.17
N ARG A 176 0.18 -15.90 -15.33
CA ARG A 176 1.60 -15.61 -15.26
C ARG A 176 2.09 -15.71 -16.69
N HIS A 177 2.64 -14.64 -17.23
CA HIS A 177 3.34 -14.69 -18.51
C HIS A 177 4.49 -15.67 -18.30
N ILE A 178 4.30 -16.93 -18.69
CA ILE A 178 5.41 -17.88 -18.78
C ILE A 178 6.17 -17.40 -19.99
N SER A 179 7.28 -16.69 -19.78
CA SER A 179 8.25 -16.42 -20.83
C SER A 179 8.77 -17.77 -21.30
N THR A 180 8.16 -18.33 -22.34
CA THR A 180 8.74 -19.42 -23.10
C THR A 180 9.97 -18.87 -23.82
N THR A 181 11.15 -19.11 -23.25
CA THR A 181 12.43 -18.91 -23.93
C THR A 181 12.50 -19.86 -25.12
N ALA A 182 12.29 -19.34 -26.33
CA ALA A 182 12.72 -20.00 -27.56
C ALA A 182 14.18 -19.62 -27.84
N PRO A 183 15.02 -20.54 -28.35
CA PRO A 183 16.46 -20.33 -28.44
C PRO A 183 16.84 -19.40 -29.60
N ALA A 184 17.91 -18.65 -29.38
CA ALA A 184 18.53 -17.76 -30.35
C ALA A 184 19.08 -18.52 -31.57
N ALA A 185 18.77 -18.04 -32.77
CA ALA A 185 19.56 -18.35 -33.96
C ALA A 185 19.46 -17.24 -35.03
N ALA A 186 20.65 -16.84 -35.49
CA ALA A 186 21.02 -16.32 -36.80
C ALA A 186 20.66 -14.87 -37.20
N SER A 187 21.73 -14.07 -37.25
CA SER A 187 21.91 -12.84 -38.01
C SER A 187 21.67 -13.02 -39.52
N GLN A 188 21.16 -11.99 -40.21
CA GLN A 188 21.64 -11.55 -41.54
C GLN A 188 20.96 -10.23 -42.01
N SER A 189 21.79 -9.18 -42.13
CA SER A 189 21.90 -8.14 -43.18
C SER A 189 20.68 -7.65 -44.00
N LEU A 190 20.51 -6.32 -44.13
CA LEU A 190 20.78 -5.54 -45.36
C LEU A 190 20.56 -4.01 -45.17
N SER A 191 21.12 -3.22 -46.09
CA SER A 191 21.64 -1.85 -45.99
C SER A 191 20.80 -0.75 -46.67
N THR A 192 21.16 0.52 -46.38
CA THR A 192 20.99 1.79 -47.18
C THR A 192 19.56 2.37 -47.28
N VAL A 193 19.28 3.67 -47.04
CA VAL A 193 19.57 4.87 -47.87
C VAL A 193 19.44 6.18 -47.05
N THR A 194 20.14 7.21 -47.55
CA THR A 194 20.50 8.60 -47.15
C THR A 194 19.38 9.68 -47.10
N GLN A 195 19.66 10.77 -46.35
CA GLN A 195 19.25 12.21 -46.52
C GLN A 195 17.74 12.58 -46.42
N GLU A 196 17.25 13.72 -45.93
CA GLU A 196 17.78 15.04 -45.54
C GLU A 196 16.71 15.80 -44.69
N LEU A 197 17.10 16.90 -44.04
CA LEU A 197 16.33 17.71 -43.08
C LEU A 197 15.22 18.59 -43.70
N THR A 198 14.07 18.73 -43.04
CA THR A 198 13.29 20.00 -42.99
C THR A 198 12.44 20.11 -41.69
N ASP A 199 12.90 20.99 -40.81
CA ASP A 199 12.18 21.98 -40.00
C ASP A 199 10.77 21.66 -39.42
N ARG A 200 10.72 21.20 -38.14
CA ARG A 200 9.57 21.36 -37.20
C ARG A 200 10.05 21.27 -35.75
N PRO A 201 9.67 22.19 -34.82
CA PRO A 201 10.13 22.17 -33.43
C PRO A 201 9.28 21.31 -32.47
N ASP A 202 8.57 20.28 -32.95
CA ASP A 202 7.61 19.49 -32.13
C ASP A 202 7.90 17.98 -32.08
N ARG A 203 9.16 17.58 -31.80
CA ARG A 203 9.49 16.20 -31.39
C ARG A 203 10.58 16.14 -30.33
N LEU A 204 10.21 16.40 -29.07
CA LEU A 204 11.00 16.06 -27.88
C LEU A 204 10.41 14.89 -27.07
N LEU A 205 9.54 14.06 -27.66
CA LEU A 205 8.94 12.90 -26.99
C LEU A 205 8.94 11.65 -27.90
N SER A 206 10.06 11.36 -28.56
CA SER A 206 10.19 10.15 -29.38
C SER A 206 11.63 9.67 -29.46
N THR A 207 12.24 9.41 -28.30
CA THR A 207 13.37 8.49 -28.22
C THR A 207 12.99 7.52 -27.11
N PRO A 208 12.76 6.22 -27.39
CA PRO A 208 12.72 5.26 -26.32
C PRO A 208 14.12 5.28 -25.71
N ALA A 209 14.21 5.67 -24.43
CA ALA A 209 15.44 5.52 -23.67
C ALA A 209 15.87 4.04 -23.77
N GLN A 210 16.85 3.79 -24.62
CA GLN A 210 17.43 2.48 -24.84
C GLN A 210 18.29 2.18 -23.61
N GLY A 211 17.70 1.50 -22.64
CA GLY A 211 18.36 1.17 -21.37
C GLY A 211 17.41 0.97 -20.20
N TYR A 212 16.38 0.14 -20.35
CA TYR A 212 15.67 -0.47 -19.22
C TYR A 212 15.09 -1.81 -19.65
N THR A 213 15.97 -2.71 -20.09
CA THR A 213 15.61 -4.11 -20.29
C THR A 213 15.53 -4.81 -18.93
N ASP A 214 14.39 -5.46 -18.68
CA ASP A 214 14.02 -6.37 -17.60
C ASP A 214 13.95 -5.85 -16.14
N ILE A 215 12.71 -5.54 -15.72
CA ILE A 215 12.32 -5.39 -14.30
C ILE A 215 11.84 -6.75 -13.73
N ALA A 216 11.75 -7.79 -14.55
CA ALA A 216 11.10 -9.05 -14.19
C ALA A 216 12.00 -10.05 -13.46
N ASP A 217 13.32 -9.85 -13.44
CA ASP A 217 14.30 -10.84 -12.95
C ASP A 217 15.40 -10.22 -12.08
N ARG A 218 15.03 -9.34 -11.15
CA ARG A 218 15.98 -8.72 -10.21
C ARG A 218 16.19 -9.62 -8.98
N ASP A 219 17.44 -10.07 -8.79
CA ASP A 219 17.87 -10.76 -7.57
C ASP A 219 17.87 -9.78 -6.39
N TYR A 220 16.76 -9.73 -5.64
CA TYR A 220 16.61 -8.86 -4.48
C TYR A 220 17.51 -9.28 -3.33
N ALA A 221 18.10 -8.31 -2.64
CA ALA A 221 18.93 -8.57 -1.49
C ALA A 221 18.07 -9.05 -0.30
N PRO A 222 18.45 -10.15 0.38
CA PRO A 222 17.84 -10.53 1.65
C PRO A 222 17.87 -9.39 2.66
N ALA A 223 16.84 -9.29 3.51
CA ALA A 223 16.71 -8.23 4.51
C ALA A 223 17.95 -8.08 5.39
N GLU A 224 18.58 -9.20 5.77
CA GLU A 224 19.83 -9.22 6.55
C GLU A 224 20.98 -8.48 5.88
N LYS A 225 21.09 -8.57 4.54
CA LYS A 225 22.14 -7.87 3.77
C LYS A 225 21.84 -6.38 3.65
N VAL A 226 20.58 -6.00 3.48
CA VAL A 226 20.15 -4.59 3.49
C VAL A 226 20.42 -3.96 4.86
N GLU A 227 20.11 -4.67 5.94
CA GLU A 227 20.40 -4.26 7.32
C GLU A 227 21.91 -4.12 7.57
N ALA A 228 22.72 -5.07 7.12
CA ALA A 228 24.18 -4.98 7.18
C ALA A 228 24.72 -3.77 6.40
N PHE A 229 24.11 -3.45 5.25
CA PHE A 229 24.44 -2.23 4.51
C PHE A 229 24.08 -0.97 5.29
N ILE A 230 22.89 -0.87 5.88
CA ILE A 230 22.45 0.32 6.63
C ILE A 230 23.39 0.60 7.81
N ASN A 231 23.85 -0.43 8.51
CA ASN A 231 24.81 -0.28 9.60
C ASN A 231 26.18 0.20 9.11
N HIS A 232 26.62 -0.27 7.93
CA HIS A 232 27.86 0.20 7.29
C HIS A 232 27.74 1.65 6.82
N TRP A 233 26.57 2.01 6.29
CA TRP A 233 26.24 3.37 5.88
C TRP A 233 26.24 4.34 7.07
N GLU A 234 25.65 3.94 8.20
CA GLU A 234 25.72 4.70 9.46
C GLU A 234 27.16 4.98 9.87
N SER A 235 28.00 3.94 9.86
CA SER A 235 29.42 4.07 10.19
C SER A 235 30.14 5.04 9.24
N ALA A 236 29.84 4.99 7.93
CA ALA A 236 30.38 5.91 6.94
C ALA A 236 29.96 7.37 7.19
N LEU A 237 28.69 7.59 7.54
CA LEU A 237 28.17 8.93 7.86
C LEU A 237 28.77 9.51 9.14
N ILE A 238 29.02 8.68 10.15
CA ILE A 238 29.74 9.09 11.35
C ILE A 238 31.19 9.43 11.00
N GLY A 239 31.84 8.62 10.17
CA GLY A 239 33.23 8.85 9.77
C GLY A 239 33.46 10.18 9.04
N ILE A 240 32.49 10.66 8.27
CA ILE A 240 32.58 11.96 7.57
C ILE A 240 31.98 13.13 8.38
N ASP A 241 31.72 12.94 9.67
CA ASP A 241 31.08 13.92 10.57
C ASP A 241 29.69 14.41 10.11
N PHE A 242 29.03 13.69 9.19
CA PHE A 242 27.67 14.01 8.75
C PHE A 242 26.63 13.59 9.80
N LEU A 243 26.86 12.46 10.49
CA LEU A 243 26.02 11.97 11.57
C LEU A 243 26.76 12.08 12.90
N ASN A 244 26.25 12.89 13.82
CA ASN A 244 26.73 12.92 15.20
C ASN A 244 26.02 11.82 16.02
N PRO A 245 26.74 10.80 16.54
CA PRO A 245 26.13 9.70 17.30
C PRO A 245 25.51 10.15 18.63
N ASN A 246 25.96 11.27 19.20
CA ASN A 246 25.40 11.83 20.43
C ASN A 246 24.13 12.66 20.16
N HIS A 247 23.91 13.09 18.92
CA HIS A 247 22.72 13.83 18.48
C HIS A 247 22.22 13.39 17.10
N PRO A 248 21.83 12.12 16.92
CA PRO A 248 21.55 11.53 15.60
C PRO A 248 20.26 12.06 14.94
N LYS A 249 19.47 12.87 15.65
CA LYS A 249 18.10 13.29 15.29
C LYS A 249 17.28 12.06 14.85
N LYS A 250 16.42 12.20 13.83
CA LYS A 250 15.65 11.10 13.21
C LYS A 250 16.25 10.64 11.87
N LEU A 251 17.54 10.92 11.63
CA LEU A 251 18.17 10.69 10.32
C LEU A 251 18.29 9.19 10.00
N MET A 252 18.89 8.41 10.90
CA MET A 252 19.06 6.96 10.69
C MET A 252 17.74 6.21 10.57
N PRO A 253 16.71 6.47 11.42
CA PRO A 253 15.37 5.91 11.19
C PRO A 253 14.77 6.25 9.82
N ARG A 254 14.96 7.47 9.30
CA ARG A 254 14.49 7.88 7.96
C ARG A 254 15.24 7.18 6.84
N MET A 255 16.57 7.05 6.95
CA MET A 255 17.39 6.34 5.96
C MET A 255 17.10 4.83 5.98
N ARG A 256 16.95 4.23 7.16
CA ARG A 256 16.53 2.82 7.31
C ARG A 256 15.18 2.57 6.67
N TYR A 257 14.21 3.46 6.87
CA TYR A 257 12.93 3.41 6.18
C TYR A 257 13.06 3.57 4.65
N MET A 258 13.93 4.47 4.19
CA MET A 258 14.19 4.71 2.77
C MET A 258 14.85 3.51 2.07
N PHE A 259 15.84 2.86 2.68
CA PHE A 259 16.54 1.75 2.04
C PHE A 259 15.75 0.44 2.09
N THR A 260 14.95 0.22 3.13
CA THR A 260 14.08 -0.97 3.20
C THR A 260 12.90 -0.90 2.22
N ARG A 261 12.43 0.30 1.83
CA ARG A 261 11.33 0.45 0.84
C ARG A 261 11.76 0.32 -0.62
N ILE A 262 13.04 0.55 -0.95
CA ILE A 262 13.51 0.62 -2.35
C ILE A 262 13.66 -0.79 -2.96
N HIS A 263 13.50 -1.87 -2.17
CA HIS A 263 13.70 -3.26 -2.61
C HIS A 263 15.03 -3.40 -3.37
N MET A 264 16.14 -3.15 -2.67
CA MET A 264 17.46 -3.13 -3.29
C MET A 264 17.83 -4.52 -3.83
N THR A 265 18.46 -4.56 -5.00
CA THR A 265 19.07 -5.79 -5.53
C THR A 265 20.35 -6.14 -4.76
N GLN A 266 20.78 -7.39 -4.89
CA GLN A 266 22.06 -7.83 -4.34
C GLN A 266 23.23 -6.96 -4.83
N GLU A 267 23.24 -6.67 -6.14
CA GLU A 267 24.27 -5.82 -6.77
C GLU A 267 24.24 -4.39 -6.24
N GLU A 268 23.06 -3.79 -6.05
CA GLU A 268 22.92 -2.44 -5.50
C GLU A 268 23.42 -2.37 -4.06
N VAL A 269 23.12 -3.38 -3.23
CA VAL A 269 23.63 -3.46 -1.86
C VAL A 269 25.15 -3.57 -1.86
N ASP A 270 25.72 -4.44 -2.69
CA ASP A 270 27.17 -4.65 -2.74
C ASP A 270 27.91 -3.42 -3.26
N MET A 271 27.37 -2.75 -4.28
CA MET A 271 27.86 -1.46 -4.78
C MET A 271 27.88 -0.40 -3.67
N MET A 272 26.77 -0.24 -2.95
CA MET A 272 26.65 0.77 -1.88
C MET A 272 27.56 0.46 -0.69
N ARG A 273 27.78 -0.82 -0.36
CA ARG A 273 28.78 -1.22 0.64
C ARG A 273 30.20 -0.93 0.16
N GLY A 274 30.48 -1.02 -1.14
CA GLY A 274 31.73 -0.57 -1.76
C GLY A 274 31.97 0.93 -1.59
N VAL A 275 30.94 1.76 -1.74
CA VAL A 275 30.99 3.21 -1.48
C VAL A 275 31.34 3.47 0.00
N CYS A 276 30.62 2.84 0.94
CA CYS A 276 30.89 2.98 2.37
C CYS A 276 32.34 2.62 2.71
N THR A 277 32.85 1.52 2.13
CA THR A 277 34.23 1.06 2.32
C THR A 277 35.24 2.14 1.88
N ASN A 278 35.03 2.76 0.72
CA ASN A 278 35.92 3.81 0.21
C ASN A 278 35.86 5.09 1.04
N ILE A 279 34.67 5.48 1.52
CA ILE A 279 34.50 6.60 2.44
C ILE A 279 35.33 6.35 3.71
N LEU A 280 35.12 5.21 4.36
CA LEU A 280 35.82 4.87 5.61
C LEU A 280 37.33 4.76 5.42
N LYS A 281 37.79 4.19 4.30
CA LYS A 281 39.23 4.16 3.96
C LYS A 281 39.84 5.55 3.77
N THR A 282 39.06 6.50 3.25
CA THR A 282 39.53 7.88 3.03
C THR A 282 39.59 8.64 4.34
N VAL A 283 38.59 8.46 5.21
CA VAL A 283 38.52 9.08 6.54
C VAL A 283 39.62 8.56 7.47
N TYR A 284 39.86 7.24 7.48
CA TYR A 284 40.81 6.59 8.39
C TYR A 284 42.18 6.31 7.74
N ARG A 285 42.52 7.04 6.69
CA ARG A 285 43.88 6.96 6.13
C ARG A 285 44.84 7.62 7.12
N PRO A 286 45.93 6.94 7.53
CA PRO A 286 46.94 7.53 8.40
C PRO A 286 47.65 8.72 7.73
#